data_AF-A0A2D4GVZ0-F1
#
_entry.id   AF-A0A2D4GVZ0-F1
#
_cell.length_a   1.000
_cell.length_b   1.000
_cell.length_c   1.000
_cell.angle_alpha   90.00
_cell.angle_beta   90.00
_cell.angle_gamma   90.00
#
_symmetry.space_group_name_H-M   'P 1'
#
loop_
_entity.id
_entity.type
_entity.pdbx_description
1 polymer ?
#
loop_
_entity_poly.entity_id
_entity_poly.type
_entity_poly.pdbx_seq_one_letter_code
_entity_poly.pdbx_strand_id
1 'polypeptide(L)'
;ITVVSNRLPSLLGREWFKPLQIKLAGIHELTATEPSRDEIRKLEREFHDVFSEELGKYKGTPISFSLDPKIAPIRLKPRRVPFSIRQKVEEQLNKLIKQGVLEPVNHARWETPIV
;
A
#
# COMPACT_ATOMS: atom_id res chain seq x y z
N ILE A 1 30.95 -19.62 12.62
CA ILE A 1 29.83 -20.14 11.79
C ILE A 1 29.99 -19.48 10.45
N THR A 2 30.29 -20.22 9.38
CA THR A 2 30.42 -19.64 8.04
C THR A 2 29.03 -19.46 7.45
N VAL A 3 28.68 -18.23 7.08
CA VAL A 3 27.45 -17.94 6.34
C VAL A 3 27.74 -18.24 4.87
N VAL A 4 27.24 -19.35 4.36
CA VAL A 4 27.23 -19.67 2.93
C VAL A 4 25.82 -19.38 2.42
N SER A 5 25.69 -18.60 1.35
CA SER A 5 24.39 -18.16 0.84
C SER A 5 23.50 -19.33 0.36
N ASN A 6 24.06 -20.51 0.08
CA ASN A 6 23.38 -21.70 -0.42
C ASN A 6 23.62 -22.94 0.47
N ARG A 7 22.72 -23.94 0.42
CA ARG A 7 22.80 -25.22 1.18
C ARG A 7 23.86 -26.18 0.62
N LEU A 8 25.13 -25.79 0.67
CA LEU A 8 26.26 -26.64 0.29
C LEU A 8 27.04 -27.08 1.55
N PRO A 9 27.67 -28.27 1.54
CA PRO A 9 28.51 -28.71 2.64
C PRO A 9 29.66 -27.72 2.85
N SER A 10 29.91 -27.36 4.11
CA SER A 10 30.95 -26.40 4.44
C SER A 10 32.32 -27.00 4.13
N LEU A 11 33.09 -26.33 3.28
CA LEU A 11 34.45 -26.74 2.88
C LEU A 11 35.45 -26.64 4.05
N LEU A 12 35.21 -25.73 5.00
CA LEU A 12 36.10 -25.47 6.12
C LEU A 12 35.29 -25.26 7.40
N GLY A 13 35.37 -26.27 8.29
CA GLY A 13 34.78 -26.23 9.62
C GLY A 13 35.61 -25.48 10.66
N ARG A 14 35.09 -25.38 11.88
CA ARG A 14 35.72 -24.66 13.02
C ARG A 14 37.09 -25.24 13.40
N GLU A 15 37.29 -26.54 13.17
CA GLU A 15 38.55 -27.25 13.43
C GLU A 15 39.76 -26.64 12.69
N TRP A 16 39.52 -25.97 11.56
CA TRP A 16 40.56 -25.36 10.73
C TRP A 16 41.07 -24.01 11.24
N PHE A 17 40.45 -23.43 12.27
CA PHE A 17 40.81 -22.11 12.78
C PHE A 17 42.21 -22.10 13.42
N LYS A 18 42.55 -23.16 14.16
CA LYS A 18 43.85 -23.28 14.82
C LYS A 18 44.99 -23.56 13.81
N PRO A 19 44.87 -24.54 12.89
CA PRO A 19 45.90 -24.79 11.88
C PRO A 19 46.15 -23.60 10.93
N LEU A 20 45.10 -22.89 10.53
CA LEU A 20 45.20 -21.76 9.60
C LEU A 20 45.43 -20.40 10.30
N GLN A 21 45.60 -20.41 11.63
CA GLN A 21 45.75 -19.22 12.46
C GLN A 21 44.65 -18.17 12.27
N ILE A 22 43.44 -18.61 11.92
CA ILE A 22 42.28 -17.73 11.73
C ILE A 22 41.81 -17.29 13.13
N LYS A 23 42.00 -16.02 13.45
CA LYS A 23 41.51 -15.41 14.68
C LYS A 23 40.19 -14.69 14.39
N LEU A 24 39.13 -15.01 15.13
CA LEU A 24 37.87 -14.26 15.07
C LEU A 24 38.08 -12.92 15.76
N ALA A 25 38.17 -11.85 14.97
CA ALA A 25 38.20 -10.48 15.47
C ALA A 25 36.76 -10.03 15.80
N GLY A 26 36.24 -10.50 16.92
CA GLY A 26 34.95 -10.07 17.46
C GLY A 26 33.72 -10.83 16.96
N ILE A 27 32.62 -10.67 17.70
CA ILE A 27 31.29 -11.11 17.32
C ILE A 27 30.63 -9.91 16.65
N HIS A 28 30.39 -9.97 15.34
CA HIS A 28 29.50 -9.01 14.69
C HIS A 28 28.07 -9.39 15.04
N GLU A 29 27.59 -8.87 16.17
CA GLU A 29 26.20 -8.98 16.57
C GLU A 29 25.40 -8.02 15.68
N LEU A 30 24.62 -8.58 14.76
CA LEU A 30 23.48 -7.84 14.18
C LEU A 30 22.39 -7.86 15.25
N THR A 31 22.54 -7.04 16.29
CA THR A 31 21.39 -6.66 17.10
C THR A 31 20.43 -6.01 16.11
N ALA A 32 19.26 -6.62 15.90
CA ALA A 32 18.13 -5.94 15.30
C ALA A 32 17.78 -4.79 16.26
N THR A 33 18.55 -3.72 16.16
CA THR A 33 18.38 -2.50 16.92
C THR A 33 17.09 -1.93 16.38
N GLU A 34 16.08 -1.79 17.24
CA GLU A 34 14.84 -1.12 16.86
C GLU A 34 15.22 0.18 16.12
N PRO A 35 14.70 0.40 14.91
CA PRO A 35 15.08 1.56 14.12
C PRO A 35 14.84 2.80 14.96
N SER A 36 15.86 3.64 15.04
CA SER A 36 15.77 4.89 15.78
C SER A 36 14.66 5.76 15.19
N ARG A 37 14.03 6.59 16.01
CA ARG A 37 12.97 7.49 15.56
C ARG A 37 13.42 8.41 14.42
N ASP A 38 14.71 8.74 14.37
CA ASP A 38 15.29 9.57 13.32
C ASP A 38 15.46 8.83 12.00
N GLU A 39 15.73 7.52 12.02
CA GLU A 39 15.73 6.67 10.84
C GLU A 39 14.33 6.53 10.25
N ILE A 40 13.31 6.35 11.09
CA ILE A 40 11.91 6.30 10.66
C ILE A 40 11.50 7.64 10.03
N ARG A 41 11.80 8.76 10.67
CA ARG A 41 11.54 10.10 10.11
C ARG A 41 12.27 10.36 8.80
N LYS A 42 13.48 9.82 8.65
CA LYS A 42 14.23 9.90 7.39
C LYS A 42 13.50 9.14 6.29
N LEU A 43 13.01 7.93 6.59
CA LEU A 43 12.22 7.12 5.66
C LEU A 43 10.89 7.79 5.29
N GLU A 44 10.16 8.34 6.26
CA GLU A 44 8.91 9.07 6.02
C GLU A 44 9.12 10.27 5.08
N ARG A 45 10.24 10.98 5.21
CA ARG A 45 10.60 12.09 4.32
C ARG A 45 11.01 11.61 2.93
N GLU A 46 11.77 10.53 2.84
CA GLU A 46 12.22 9.95 1.57
C GLU A 46 11.04 9.42 0.74
N PHE A 47 10.08 8.77 1.40
CA PHE A 47 8.88 8.19 0.79
C PHE A 47 7.63 8.97 1.17
N HIS A 48 7.71 10.30 1.15
CA HIS A 48 6.60 11.17 1.56
C HIS A 48 5.31 10.87 0.79
N ASP A 49 5.38 10.58 -0.50
CA ASP A 49 4.23 10.21 -1.33
C ASP A 49 3.47 8.96 -0.82
N VAL A 50 4.17 8.04 -0.13
CA VAL A 50 3.59 6.80 0.41
C VAL A 50 3.01 7.02 1.81
N PHE A 51 3.67 7.88 2.61
CA PHE A 51 3.30 8.15 3.99
C PHE A 51 2.46 9.42 4.17
N SER A 52 2.15 10.13 3.08
CA SER A 52 1.26 11.29 3.11
C SER A 52 -0.14 10.88 3.57
N GLU A 53 -0.78 11.74 4.35
CA GLU A 53 -2.18 11.58 4.75
C GLU A 53 -3.16 11.86 3.59
N GLU A 54 -2.66 12.43 2.49
CA GLU A 54 -3.45 12.76 1.32
C GLU A 54 -3.70 11.55 0.42
N LEU A 55 -4.86 11.55 -0.25
CA LEU A 55 -5.17 10.51 -1.23
C LEU A 55 -4.39 10.76 -2.53
N GLY A 56 -3.45 9.87 -2.84
CA GLY A 56 -2.74 9.87 -4.12
C GLY A 56 -3.66 9.58 -5.32
N LYS A 57 -3.21 9.97 -6.52
CA LYS A 57 -3.91 9.66 -7.79
C LYS A 57 -3.13 8.62 -8.57
N TYR A 58 -3.86 7.73 -9.25
CA TYR A 58 -3.26 6.77 -10.17
C TYR A 58 -2.55 7.50 -11.33
N LYS A 59 -1.26 7.22 -11.53
CA LYS A 59 -0.39 7.88 -12.53
C LYS A 59 -0.19 7.05 -13.81
N GLY A 60 -0.84 5.89 -13.95
CA GLY A 60 -0.67 5.02 -15.11
C GLY A 60 -1.62 5.33 -16.27
N THR A 61 -1.72 4.41 -17.22
CA THR A 61 -2.55 4.57 -18.43
C THR A 61 -4.04 4.63 -18.08
N PRO A 62 -4.84 5.49 -18.74
CA PRO A 62 -6.28 5.55 -18.52
C PRO A 62 -6.94 4.17 -18.62
N ILE A 63 -7.73 3.83 -17.61
CA ILE A 63 -8.47 2.57 -17.55
C ILE A 63 -9.80 2.76 -18.28
N SER A 64 -10.12 1.85 -19.21
CA SER A 64 -11.41 1.82 -19.88
C SER A 64 -12.09 0.47 -19.68
N PHE A 65 -13.40 0.50 -19.42
CA PHE A 65 -14.21 -0.70 -19.28
C PHE A 65 -15.05 -0.88 -20.55
N SER A 66 -14.82 -1.98 -21.28
CA SER A 66 -15.63 -2.34 -22.45
C SER A 66 -16.76 -3.28 -22.03
N LEU A 67 -18.00 -2.89 -22.33
CA LEU A 67 -19.18 -3.72 -22.13
C LEU A 67 -19.67 -4.26 -23.47
N ASP A 68 -20.34 -5.41 -23.47
CA ASP A 68 -21.02 -5.90 -24.67
C ASP A 68 -22.07 -4.86 -25.12
N PRO A 69 -22.02 -4.37 -26.37
CA PRO A 69 -22.97 -3.38 -26.89
C PRO A 69 -24.43 -3.82 -26.82
N LYS A 70 -24.72 -5.11 -26.71
CA LYS A 70 -26.09 -5.66 -26.58
C LYS A 70 -26.69 -5.43 -25.20
N ILE A 71 -25.89 -5.10 -24.20
CA ILE A 71 -26.36 -4.90 -22.82
C ILE A 71 -26.95 -3.50 -22.66
N ALA A 72 -28.24 -3.44 -22.35
CA ALA A 72 -28.91 -2.19 -22.05
C ALA A 72 -28.44 -1.61 -20.70
N PRO A 73 -28.21 -0.28 -20.62
CA PRO A 73 -27.88 0.37 -19.35
C PRO A 73 -28.98 0.22 -18.30
N ILE A 74 -28.58 -0.07 -17.06
CA ILE A 74 -29.48 -0.17 -15.91
C ILE A 74 -29.54 1.18 -15.18
N ARG A 75 -30.76 1.65 -14.92
CA ARG A 75 -31.02 2.87 -14.16
C ARG A 75 -31.97 2.60 -13.01
N LEU A 76 -31.44 2.67 -11.79
CA LEU A 76 -32.19 2.40 -10.57
C LEU A 76 -32.38 3.68 -9.76
N LYS A 77 -33.56 3.83 -9.15
CA LYS A 77 -33.84 4.95 -8.25
C LYS A 77 -32.94 4.88 -7.00
N PRO A 78 -32.47 6.02 -6.47
CA PRO A 78 -31.75 6.05 -5.20
C PRO A 78 -32.57 5.47 -4.05
N ARG A 79 -31.90 4.78 -3.13
CA ARG A 79 -32.55 4.28 -1.91
C ARG A 79 -32.87 5.43 -0.95
N ARG A 80 -33.95 5.27 -0.18
CA ARG A 80 -34.30 6.20 0.89
C ARG A 80 -33.30 6.04 2.03
N VAL A 81 -32.53 7.09 2.31
CA VAL A 81 -31.59 7.15 3.41
C VAL A 81 -32.34 7.58 4.69
N PRO A 82 -32.28 6.81 5.79
CA PRO A 82 -32.87 7.22 7.07
C PRO A 82 -32.36 8.60 7.52
N PHE A 83 -33.25 9.40 8.10
CA PHE A 83 -32.94 10.78 8.49
C PHE A 83 -31.72 10.88 9.42
N SER A 84 -31.59 9.92 10.36
CA SER A 84 -30.49 9.87 11.33
C SER A 84 -29.10 9.73 10.71
N ILE A 85 -28.98 9.14 9.51
CA ILE A 85 -27.69 8.93 8.83
C ILE A 85 -27.50 9.83 7.61
N ARG A 86 -28.55 10.54 7.18
CA ARG A 86 -28.53 11.38 5.98
C ARG A 86 -27.38 12.39 5.98
N GLN A 87 -27.19 13.09 7.11
CA GLN A 87 -26.12 14.07 7.26
C GLN A 87 -24.73 13.43 7.10
N LYS A 88 -24.51 12.25 7.71
CA LYS A 88 -23.23 11.53 7.61
C LYS A 88 -22.93 11.11 6.17
N VAL A 89 -23.95 10.62 5.46
CA VAL A 89 -23.82 10.23 4.05
C VAL A 89 -23.44 11.44 3.18
N GLU A 90 -24.10 12.57 3.39
CA GLU A 90 -23.85 13.81 2.65
C GLU A 90 -22.45 14.38 2.94
N GLU A 91 -21.99 14.34 4.19
CA GLU A 91 -20.63 14.72 4.57
C GLU A 91 -19.58 13.85 3.87
N GLN A 92 -19.77 12.53 3.83
CA GLN A 92 -18.85 11.63 3.12
C GLN A 92 -18.87 11.85 1.61
N LEU A 93 -20.05 12.05 1.01
CA LEU A 93 -20.16 12.33 -0.42
C LEU A 93 -19.42 13.62 -0.79
N ASN A 94 -19.62 14.68 -0.01
CA ASN A 94 -18.92 15.95 -0.20
C ASN A 94 -17.40 15.80 0.00
N LYS A 95 -16.95 14.99 0.96
CA LYS A 95 -15.53 14.68 1.15
C LYS A 95 -14.94 14.02 -0.10
N LEU A 96 -15.61 13.01 -0.66
CA LEU A 96 -15.15 12.31 -1.86
C LEU A 96 -15.11 13.21 -3.10
N ILE A 97 -16.07 14.12 -3.24
CA ILE A 97 -16.07 15.14 -4.31
C ILE A 97 -14.87 16.09 -4.13
N LYS A 98 -14.63 16.59 -2.92
CA LYS A 98 -13.48 17.47 -2.62
C LYS A 98 -12.14 16.78 -2.88
N GLN A 99 -12.03 15.48 -2.58
CA GLN A 99 -10.84 14.68 -2.87
C GLN A 99 -10.69 14.35 -4.38
N GLY A 100 -11.69 14.64 -5.20
CA GLY A 100 -11.69 14.34 -6.63
C GLY A 100 -11.86 12.85 -6.94
N VAL A 101 -12.39 12.06 -6.00
CA VAL A 101 -12.72 10.64 -6.19
C VAL A 101 -14.04 10.50 -6.95
N LEU A 102 -15.00 11.39 -6.68
CA LEU A 102 -16.29 11.44 -7.36
C LEU A 102 -16.44 12.77 -8.09
N GLU A 103 -17.07 12.72 -9.26
CA GLU A 103 -17.47 13.90 -10.02
C GLU A 103 -18.99 13.95 -10.19
N PRO A 104 -19.63 15.12 -10.05
CA PRO A 104 -21.05 15.26 -10.32
C PRO A 104 -21.34 15.15 -11.82
N VAL A 105 -22.32 14.30 -12.18
CA VAL A 105 -22.74 14.09 -13.57
C VAL A 105 -24.24 14.37 -13.69
N ASN A 106 -24.64 15.19 -14.66
CA ASN A 106 -26.05 15.55 -14.87
C ASN A 106 -26.90 14.36 -15.34
N HIS A 107 -26.35 13.53 -16.23
CA HIS A 107 -27.05 12.38 -16.80
C HIS A 107 -26.10 11.19 -16.97
N ALA A 108 -26.20 10.22 -16.06
CA ALA A 108 -25.46 8.96 -16.18
C ALA A 108 -26.24 7.96 -17.06
N ARG A 109 -25.52 7.18 -17.86
CA ARG A 109 -26.11 6.03 -18.59
C ARG A 109 -26.46 4.90 -17.61
N TRP A 110 -25.65 4.72 -16.58
CA TRP A 110 -25.76 3.68 -15.56
C TRP A 110 -25.99 4.33 -14.19
N GLU A 111 -27.02 3.89 -13.47
CA GLU A 111 -27.35 4.44 -12.15
C GLU A 111 -27.63 3.30 -11.17
N THR A 112 -26.86 3.26 -10.09
CA THR A 112 -26.98 2.27 -9.02
C THR A 112 -27.17 2.96 -7.67
N PRO A 113 -28.09 2.50 -6.80
CA PRO A 113 -28.31 3.13 -5.51
C PRO A 113 -27.15 2.85 -4.56
N ILE A 114 -26.76 3.88 -3.80
CA ILE A 114 -25.77 3.76 -2.72
C ILE A 114 -26.35 2.86 -1.60
N VAL A 115 -25.48 2.10 -0.92
CA VAL A 115 -25.81 1.22 0.22
C VAL A 115 -25.50 1.94 1.52
#